data_AF-A0A7Z1PPK3-F1
#
_entry.id   AF-A0A7Z1PPK3-F1
#
_cell.length_a   1.000
_cell.length_b   1.000
_cell.length_c   1.000
_cell.angle_alpha   90.00
_cell.angle_beta   90.00
_cell.angle_gamma   90.00
#
_symmetry.space_group_name_H-M   'P 1'
#
loop_
_entity.id
_entity.type
_entity.pdbx_description
1 polymer ?
#
loop_
_entity_poly.entity_id
_entity_poly.type
_entity_poly.pdbx_seq_one_letter_code
_entity_poly.pdbx_strand_id
1 'polypeptide(L)'
;MKKTLIALAVAASAVVSSSAMAWNPGGAGGSFDIGGTLTPEVKGTPWVVKVGGMTGLNASITKGAESIDVPVTNDISILGIRTQTAEAFPGQAGISPRIDYHGNVNLASGSWGKVELSLPVLNSETEEKIGTLRTLMQTGGGVSVANSSSSANDGIYSVRANNDAYAFYGGLPHRGNNEFGGALNIVKFFDGEVDDNFNFQGFEDRTFSRFKAVKFDEKGTYSAFYGSGIATGETFTITLDSAAAADQPINWKSSMPITVTYQ
;
A
#
# COMPACT_ATOMS: atom_id res chain seq x y z
N MET A 1 6.38 14.17 -17.42
CA MET A 1 7.27 14.19 -16.24
C MET A 1 7.64 12.76 -15.91
N LYS A 2 8.94 12.43 -15.81
CA LYS A 2 9.46 11.06 -15.69
C LYS A 2 9.21 10.50 -14.27
N LYS A 3 8.56 9.34 -14.15
CA LYS A 3 8.31 8.63 -12.88
C LYS A 3 9.32 7.49 -12.75
N THR A 4 10.01 7.39 -11.62
CA THR A 4 11.00 6.34 -11.34
C THR A 4 10.35 5.24 -10.49
N LEU A 5 10.20 4.03 -11.03
CA LEU A 5 9.83 2.82 -10.27
C LEU A 5 11.07 2.26 -9.57
N ILE A 6 10.93 1.83 -8.30
CA ILE A 6 11.97 1.10 -7.58
C ILE A 6 11.44 -0.33 -7.34
N ALA A 7 11.99 -1.31 -8.05
CA ALA A 7 11.75 -2.73 -7.83
C ALA A 7 13.00 -3.36 -7.17
N LEU A 8 12.79 -4.24 -6.19
CA LEU A 8 13.86 -4.90 -5.44
C LEU A 8 14.31 -6.17 -6.17
N ALA A 9 15.56 -6.19 -6.67
CA ALA A 9 16.18 -7.35 -7.31
C ALA A 9 17.51 -7.69 -6.61
N VAL A 10 17.69 -8.97 -6.25
CA VAL A 10 18.93 -9.51 -5.69
C VAL A 10 19.93 -9.72 -6.82
N ALA A 11 21.08 -9.04 -6.79
CA ALA A 11 22.09 -9.11 -7.83
C ALA A 11 23.25 -10.04 -7.45
N ALA A 12 23.49 -11.06 -8.27
CA ALA A 12 24.75 -11.79 -8.32
C ALA A 12 25.76 -10.94 -9.10
N SER A 13 26.95 -10.72 -8.52
CA SER A 13 28.01 -9.88 -9.10
C SER A 13 28.72 -10.56 -10.28
N ALA A 14 28.84 -9.86 -11.42
CA ALA A 14 29.67 -10.26 -12.55
C ALA A 14 31.02 -9.52 -12.53
N VAL A 15 32.11 -10.26 -12.71
CA VAL A 15 33.48 -9.74 -12.88
C VAL A 15 33.66 -9.27 -14.32
N VAL A 16 34.11 -8.03 -14.52
CA VAL A 16 34.44 -7.49 -15.86
C VAL A 16 35.91 -7.78 -16.15
N SER A 17 36.17 -8.49 -17.26
CA SER A 17 37.52 -8.77 -17.79
C SER A 17 37.93 -7.65 -18.74
N SER A 18 39.01 -6.93 -18.43
CA SER A 18 39.60 -5.94 -19.34
C SER A 18 40.43 -6.66 -20.41
N SER A 19 39.99 -6.59 -21.67
CA SER A 19 40.83 -7.01 -22.80
C SER A 19 41.87 -5.92 -23.07
N ALA A 20 43.15 -6.27 -23.11
CA ALA A 20 44.22 -5.34 -23.44
C ALA A 20 44.10 -4.85 -24.91
N MET A 21 44.24 -3.54 -25.11
CA MET A 21 44.20 -2.91 -26.44
C MET A 21 45.54 -3.10 -27.17
N ALA A 22 45.53 -3.69 -28.36
CA ALA A 22 46.71 -3.83 -29.21
C ALA A 22 46.54 -3.09 -30.55
N TRP A 23 47.60 -2.43 -31.01
CA TRP A 23 47.64 -1.73 -32.31
C TRP A 23 47.94 -2.73 -33.43
N ASN A 24 47.04 -2.87 -34.40
CA ASN A 24 47.24 -3.72 -35.60
C ASN A 24 47.28 -2.85 -36.88
N PRO A 25 48.42 -2.78 -37.60
CA PRO A 25 48.50 -2.13 -38.90
C PRO A 25 47.59 -2.83 -39.92
N GLY A 26 46.65 -2.11 -40.54
CA GLY A 26 45.72 -2.66 -41.54
C GLY A 26 44.46 -3.34 -41.00
N GLY A 27 44.13 -3.18 -39.71
CA GLY A 27 42.91 -3.75 -39.11
C GLY A 27 41.61 -3.13 -39.66
N ALA A 28 40.55 -3.93 -39.77
CA ALA A 28 39.22 -3.50 -40.23
C ALA A 28 38.40 -2.72 -39.16
N GLY A 29 39.01 -2.40 -38.02
CA GLY A 29 38.32 -1.87 -36.83
C GLY A 29 37.68 -2.96 -35.96
N GLY A 30 37.05 -2.53 -34.84
CA GLY A 30 36.30 -3.35 -33.89
C GLY A 30 35.25 -2.50 -33.17
N SER A 31 34.39 -3.11 -32.33
CA SER A 31 33.38 -2.39 -31.54
C SER A 31 33.97 -1.79 -30.26
N PHE A 32 33.52 -0.58 -29.91
CA PHE A 32 33.78 0.05 -28.62
C PHE A 32 32.57 -0.18 -27.72
N ASP A 33 32.69 -1.13 -26.80
CA ASP A 33 31.62 -1.51 -25.90
C ASP A 33 31.84 -0.88 -24.53
N ILE A 34 30.92 0.03 -24.15
CA ILE A 34 30.85 0.65 -22.82
C ILE A 34 29.70 0.00 -22.06
N GLY A 35 29.95 -0.42 -20.82
CA GLY A 35 28.94 -1.04 -19.98
C GLY A 35 29.33 -0.94 -18.50
N GLY A 36 28.33 -0.94 -17.63
CA GLY A 36 28.50 -0.90 -16.19
C GLY A 36 27.18 -1.22 -15.50
N THR A 37 27.25 -1.60 -14.22
CA THR A 37 26.07 -1.88 -13.40
C THR A 37 25.70 -0.63 -12.61
N LEU A 38 24.48 -0.12 -12.82
CA LEU A 38 23.90 0.90 -11.95
C LEU A 38 23.17 0.20 -10.81
N THR A 39 23.77 0.22 -9.63
CA THR A 39 23.13 -0.29 -8.40
C THR A 39 22.36 0.86 -7.75
N PRO A 40 21.03 0.77 -7.58
CA PRO A 40 20.27 1.78 -6.85
C PRO A 40 20.78 1.87 -5.42
N GLU A 41 21.15 3.07 -4.97
CA GLU A 41 21.42 3.33 -3.56
C GLU A 41 20.08 3.35 -2.81
N VAL A 42 19.85 2.34 -1.96
CA VAL A 42 18.70 2.34 -1.04
C VAL A 42 19.03 3.33 0.07
N LYS A 43 18.49 4.55 -0.01
CA LYS A 43 18.40 5.41 1.17
C LYS A 43 17.61 4.64 2.24
N GLY A 44 18.17 4.46 3.43
CA GLY A 44 17.50 3.78 4.53
C GLY A 44 16.12 4.40 4.78
N THR A 45 15.07 3.60 4.60
CA THR A 45 13.68 4.00 4.84
C THR A 45 13.30 3.57 6.26
N PRO A 46 12.58 4.39 7.04
CA PRO A 46 12.12 3.98 8.37
C PRO A 46 10.93 3.00 8.31
N TRP A 47 10.45 2.63 7.11
CA TRP A 47 9.22 1.89 6.91
C TRP A 47 9.45 0.41 6.60
N VAL A 48 8.60 -0.44 7.15
CA VAL A 48 8.35 -1.80 6.65
C VAL A 48 6.95 -1.86 6.03
N VAL A 49 6.82 -2.59 4.92
CA VAL A 49 5.58 -2.72 4.15
C VAL A 49 5.17 -4.19 4.04
N LYS A 50 3.91 -4.49 4.33
CA LYS A 50 3.30 -5.82 4.19
C LYS A 50 2.13 -5.74 3.22
N VAL A 51 2.09 -6.62 2.24
CA VAL A 51 0.93 -6.82 1.35
C VAL A 51 0.31 -8.17 1.68
N GLY A 52 -0.99 -8.20 1.95
CA GLY A 52 -1.73 -9.44 2.20
C GLY A 52 -2.41 -9.99 0.95
N GLY A 53 -3.04 -11.15 1.08
CA GLY A 53 -3.78 -11.81 0.01
C GLY A 53 -4.66 -12.94 0.54
N MET A 54 -5.63 -13.37 -0.25
CA MET A 54 -6.51 -14.49 0.05
C MET A 54 -6.80 -15.30 -1.21
N THR A 55 -6.86 -16.62 -1.06
CA THR A 55 -7.24 -17.57 -2.13
C THR A 55 -8.37 -18.46 -1.62
N GLY A 56 -9.11 -19.10 -2.55
CA GLY A 56 -10.11 -20.11 -2.18
C GLY A 56 -11.52 -19.59 -1.82
N LEU A 57 -11.90 -18.40 -2.31
CA LEU A 57 -13.30 -17.94 -2.24
C LEU A 57 -14.17 -18.73 -3.23
N ASN A 58 -14.72 -19.84 -2.77
CA ASN A 58 -15.66 -20.66 -3.54
C ASN A 58 -17.10 -20.25 -3.21
N ALA A 59 -17.91 -20.01 -4.25
CA ALA A 59 -19.33 -19.71 -4.09
C ALA A 59 -20.13 -20.34 -5.23
N SER A 60 -21.34 -20.82 -4.95
CA SER A 60 -22.21 -21.44 -5.94
C SER A 60 -23.07 -20.39 -6.64
N ILE A 61 -22.95 -20.27 -7.96
CA ILE A 61 -23.79 -19.39 -8.77
C ILE A 61 -24.83 -20.21 -9.55
N THR A 62 -26.08 -19.75 -9.56
CA THR A 62 -27.16 -20.41 -10.30
C THR A 62 -27.08 -20.03 -11.78
N LYS A 63 -27.45 -20.96 -12.68
CA LYS A 63 -27.59 -20.69 -14.11
C LYS A 63 -28.45 -19.45 -14.35
N GLY A 64 -27.99 -18.56 -15.23
CA GLY A 64 -28.67 -17.31 -15.55
C GLY A 64 -28.51 -16.19 -14.52
N ALA A 65 -27.84 -16.42 -13.39
CA ALA A 65 -27.51 -15.35 -12.45
C ALA A 65 -26.34 -14.50 -12.98
N GLU A 66 -26.42 -13.19 -12.74
CA GLU A 66 -25.40 -12.20 -13.11
C GLU A 66 -24.65 -11.68 -11.89
N SER A 67 -25.11 -11.96 -10.67
CA SER A 67 -24.46 -11.50 -9.45
C SER A 67 -24.41 -12.61 -8.41
N ILE A 68 -23.35 -12.60 -7.61
CA ILE A 68 -23.18 -13.47 -6.45
C ILE A 68 -22.54 -12.70 -5.30
N ASP A 69 -23.08 -12.91 -4.12
CA ASP A 69 -22.55 -12.38 -2.88
C ASP A 69 -21.76 -13.46 -2.14
N VAL A 70 -20.53 -13.13 -1.76
CA VAL A 70 -19.63 -14.01 -1.02
C VAL A 70 -19.29 -13.34 0.31
N PRO A 71 -19.74 -13.88 1.46
CA PRO A 71 -19.46 -13.27 2.75
C PRO A 71 -17.99 -13.44 3.14
N VAL A 72 -17.42 -12.39 3.73
CA VAL A 72 -16.08 -12.40 4.32
C VAL A 72 -16.18 -12.98 5.72
N THR A 73 -15.57 -14.14 5.95
CA THR A 73 -15.67 -14.86 7.24
C THR A 73 -14.54 -14.54 8.21
N ASN A 74 -13.43 -13.97 7.74
CA ASN A 74 -12.28 -13.56 8.53
C ASN A 74 -11.75 -12.22 8.03
N ASP A 75 -11.12 -11.43 8.89
CA ASP A 75 -10.47 -10.18 8.50
C ASP A 75 -9.36 -10.45 7.46
N ILE A 76 -9.35 -9.65 6.38
CA ILE A 76 -8.39 -9.76 5.29
C ILE A 76 -7.50 -8.52 5.30
N SER A 77 -6.27 -8.66 5.79
CA SER A 77 -5.25 -7.62 5.66
C SER A 77 -4.86 -7.39 4.20
N ILE A 78 -4.83 -6.14 3.76
CA ILE A 78 -4.44 -5.76 2.39
C ILE A 78 -3.07 -5.10 2.37
N LEU A 79 -2.88 -4.03 3.16
CA LEU A 79 -1.64 -3.26 3.20
C LEU A 79 -1.39 -2.81 4.64
N GLY A 80 -0.21 -3.09 5.16
CA GLY A 80 0.31 -2.54 6.41
C GLY A 80 1.60 -1.76 6.14
N ILE A 81 1.72 -0.57 6.72
CA ILE A 81 2.95 0.23 6.70
C ILE A 81 3.21 0.66 8.14
N ARG A 82 4.39 0.39 8.69
CA ARG A 82 4.74 0.85 10.05
C ARG A 82 6.21 1.15 10.19
N THR A 83 6.59 1.80 11.28
CA THR A 83 8.00 1.99 11.63
C THR A 83 8.73 0.66 11.78
N GLN A 84 9.95 0.61 11.27
CA GLN A 84 10.79 -0.58 11.26
C GLN A 84 11.28 -0.98 12.65
N THR A 85 11.43 -0.02 13.57
CA THR A 85 11.85 -0.24 14.94
C THR A 85 10.95 0.55 15.90
N ALA A 86 11.03 0.22 17.19
CA ALA A 86 10.39 0.99 18.25
C ALA A 86 11.12 2.32 18.55
N GLU A 87 12.16 2.69 17.79
CA GLU A 87 12.81 3.99 17.91
C GLU A 87 12.09 5.01 17.03
N ALA A 88 11.82 6.19 17.57
CA ALA A 88 11.27 7.29 16.77
C ALA A 88 12.32 7.80 15.78
N PHE A 89 11.90 8.08 14.55
CA PHE A 89 12.78 8.57 13.50
C PHE A 89 12.69 10.10 13.37
N PRO A 90 13.79 10.82 13.07
CA PRO A 90 13.74 12.24 12.80
C PRO A 90 13.09 12.52 11.45
N GLY A 91 12.40 13.66 11.33
CA GLY A 91 11.86 14.10 10.05
C GLY A 91 12.96 14.32 8.98
N GLN A 92 12.71 13.88 7.76
CA GLN A 92 13.59 14.02 6.61
C GLN A 92 12.78 14.08 5.30
N ALA A 93 13.24 14.86 4.32
CA ALA A 93 12.67 14.81 2.98
C ALA A 93 12.86 13.43 2.32
N GLY A 94 11.91 13.02 1.48
CA GLY A 94 12.02 11.77 0.70
C GLY A 94 11.54 10.52 1.43
N ILE A 95 10.87 10.63 2.59
CA ILE A 95 10.43 9.47 3.38
C ILE A 95 8.91 9.42 3.58
N SER A 96 8.13 10.41 3.12
CA SER A 96 6.68 10.40 3.34
C SER A 96 6.01 9.36 2.45
N PRO A 97 5.36 8.31 2.97
CA PRO A 97 4.75 7.28 2.14
C PRO A 97 3.56 7.81 1.36
N ARG A 98 3.46 7.44 0.08
CA ARG A 98 2.33 7.70 -0.79
C ARG A 98 1.87 6.37 -1.40
N ILE A 99 0.58 6.09 -1.26
CA ILE A 99 -0.05 4.84 -1.65
C ILE A 99 -0.80 5.05 -2.96
N ASP A 100 -0.73 4.08 -3.86
CA ASP A 100 -1.49 4.05 -5.11
C ASP A 100 -2.14 2.68 -5.27
N TYR A 101 -3.47 2.64 -5.19
CA TYR A 101 -4.30 1.46 -5.46
C TYR A 101 -4.68 1.35 -6.96
N HIS A 102 -4.05 2.13 -7.82
CA HIS A 102 -4.25 2.16 -9.28
C HIS A 102 -5.71 2.37 -9.70
N GLY A 103 -6.43 3.21 -8.95
CA GLY A 103 -7.84 3.54 -9.21
C GLY A 103 -8.86 2.51 -8.75
N ASN A 104 -8.44 1.42 -8.12
CA ASN A 104 -9.37 0.36 -7.63
C ASN A 104 -10.09 0.74 -6.33
N VAL A 105 -9.66 1.81 -5.65
CA VAL A 105 -10.24 2.26 -4.38
C VAL A 105 -10.77 3.67 -4.53
N ASN A 106 -12.04 3.87 -4.21
CA ASN A 106 -12.68 5.17 -4.24
C ASN A 106 -12.50 5.91 -2.90
N LEU A 107 -11.42 6.67 -2.78
CA LEU A 107 -11.09 7.48 -1.59
C LEU A 107 -11.92 8.77 -1.47
N ALA A 108 -12.74 9.09 -2.49
CA ALA A 108 -13.69 10.19 -2.42
C ALA A 108 -15.02 9.78 -1.79
N SER A 109 -15.33 8.47 -1.80
CA SER A 109 -16.46 7.89 -1.08
C SER A 109 -15.95 7.26 0.22
N GLY A 110 -16.41 7.75 1.36
CA GLY A 110 -16.09 7.06 2.59
C GLY A 110 -16.81 7.61 3.81
N SER A 111 -16.96 6.73 4.79
CA SER A 111 -17.50 7.07 6.10
C SER A 111 -16.74 6.26 7.14
N TRP A 112 -16.19 6.92 8.14
CA TRP A 112 -15.43 6.27 9.22
C TRP A 112 -14.28 5.37 8.74
N GLY A 113 -13.59 5.75 7.66
CA GLY A 113 -12.45 5.02 7.10
C GLY A 113 -12.82 3.83 6.21
N LYS A 114 -14.11 3.55 6.01
CA LYS A 114 -14.57 2.57 5.01
C LYS A 114 -14.68 3.24 3.65
N VAL A 115 -14.06 2.63 2.65
CA VAL A 115 -14.00 3.10 1.26
C VAL A 115 -14.41 1.96 0.32
N GLU A 116 -14.97 2.31 -0.83
CA GLU A 116 -15.36 1.31 -1.82
C GLU A 116 -14.12 0.77 -2.55
N LEU A 117 -14.00 -0.56 -2.61
CA LEU A 117 -13.02 -1.30 -3.40
C LEU A 117 -13.74 -1.94 -4.59
N SER A 118 -13.22 -1.72 -5.80
CA SER A 118 -13.70 -2.31 -7.04
C SER A 118 -12.54 -2.94 -7.78
N LEU A 119 -12.63 -4.24 -8.09
CA LEU A 119 -11.59 -4.96 -8.82
C LEU A 119 -12.16 -5.68 -10.04
N PRO A 120 -11.40 -5.80 -11.14
CA PRO A 120 -11.79 -6.67 -12.24
C PRO A 120 -11.77 -8.13 -11.78
N VAL A 121 -12.77 -8.89 -12.22
CA VAL A 121 -12.79 -10.35 -12.10
C VAL A 121 -12.39 -10.92 -13.45
N LEU A 122 -11.31 -11.69 -13.47
CA LEU A 122 -10.74 -12.29 -14.67
C LEU A 122 -11.01 -13.79 -14.67
N ASN A 123 -11.22 -14.37 -15.84
CA ASN A 123 -11.08 -15.79 -16.02
C ASN A 123 -9.62 -16.18 -15.70
N SER A 124 -9.43 -17.19 -14.86
CA SER A 124 -8.09 -17.59 -14.40
C SER A 124 -7.21 -18.19 -15.50
N GLU A 125 -7.82 -18.77 -16.54
CA GLU A 125 -7.14 -19.46 -17.64
C GLU A 125 -6.89 -18.52 -18.82
N THR A 126 -7.88 -17.72 -19.23
CA THR A 126 -7.76 -16.84 -20.40
C THR A 126 -7.30 -15.42 -20.07
N GLU A 127 -7.34 -15.04 -18.79
CA GLU A 127 -7.10 -13.67 -18.30
C GLU A 127 -8.10 -12.62 -18.80
N GLU A 128 -9.15 -13.04 -19.51
CA GLU A 128 -10.21 -12.15 -19.99
C GLU A 128 -11.05 -11.66 -18.81
N LYS A 129 -11.47 -10.38 -18.86
CA LYS A 129 -12.41 -9.85 -17.87
C LYS A 129 -13.78 -10.49 -18.06
N ILE A 130 -14.32 -11.01 -16.97
CA ILE A 130 -15.64 -11.67 -16.93
C ILE A 130 -16.60 -10.97 -15.97
N GLY A 131 -16.14 -9.98 -15.21
CA GLY A 131 -16.98 -9.26 -14.26
C GLY A 131 -16.22 -8.26 -13.41
N THR A 132 -16.88 -7.81 -12.34
CA THR A 132 -16.35 -6.86 -11.35
C THR A 132 -16.71 -7.33 -9.95
N LEU A 133 -15.74 -7.26 -9.04
CA LEU A 133 -15.92 -7.50 -7.60
C LEU A 133 -15.98 -6.15 -6.88
N ARG A 134 -16.98 -5.97 -6.01
CA ARG A 134 -17.12 -4.81 -5.14
C ARG A 134 -17.19 -5.22 -3.68
N THR A 135 -16.59 -4.41 -2.82
CA THR A 135 -16.71 -4.54 -1.35
C THR A 135 -16.33 -3.23 -0.65
N LEU A 136 -16.40 -3.21 0.68
CA LEU A 136 -15.88 -2.13 1.50
C LEU A 136 -14.52 -2.51 2.09
N MET A 137 -13.54 -1.63 1.91
CA MET A 137 -12.22 -1.72 2.53
C MET A 137 -12.14 -0.69 3.66
N GLN A 138 -11.65 -1.09 4.83
CA GLN A 138 -11.32 -0.21 5.93
C GLN A 138 -9.89 0.32 5.80
N THR A 139 -9.67 1.58 6.15
CA THR A 139 -8.38 2.28 6.12
C THR A 139 -8.20 3.17 7.35
N GLY A 140 -6.96 3.42 7.73
CA GLY A 140 -6.63 4.32 8.83
C GLY A 140 -5.14 4.29 9.19
N GLY A 141 -4.72 5.17 10.08
CA GLY A 141 -3.34 5.24 10.52
C GLY A 141 -3.18 6.09 11.77
N GLY A 142 -2.07 5.87 12.48
CA GLY A 142 -1.71 6.55 13.70
C GLY A 142 -0.32 7.17 13.59
N VAL A 143 -0.09 8.24 14.34
CA VAL A 143 1.20 8.93 14.41
C VAL A 143 1.45 9.49 15.80
N SER A 144 2.66 9.33 16.31
CA SER A 144 3.21 10.09 17.41
C SER A 144 4.16 11.15 16.86
N VAL A 145 4.11 12.35 17.44
CA VAL A 145 5.00 13.46 17.09
C VAL A 145 5.57 14.05 18.38
N ALA A 146 6.88 14.20 18.45
CA ALA A 146 7.56 14.94 19.51
C ALA A 146 8.61 15.90 18.91
N ASN A 147 9.13 16.80 19.74
CA ASN A 147 10.23 17.71 19.37
C ASN A 147 9.92 18.57 18.14
N SER A 148 8.63 18.84 17.88
CA SER A 148 8.24 19.65 16.74
C SER A 148 8.57 21.13 16.94
N SER A 149 8.42 21.93 15.89
CA SER A 149 8.64 23.40 15.98
C SER A 149 7.75 24.11 17.00
N SER A 150 6.64 23.48 17.42
CA SER A 150 5.74 24.00 18.45
C SER A 150 5.19 22.84 19.25
N SER A 151 5.45 22.78 20.56
CA SER A 151 5.02 21.69 21.45
C SER A 151 3.50 21.45 21.47
N ALA A 152 2.69 22.43 21.06
CA ALA A 152 1.25 22.25 20.87
C ALA A 152 0.91 21.21 19.77
N ASN A 153 1.85 20.91 18.88
CA ASN A 153 1.72 19.91 17.83
C ASN A 153 2.18 18.51 18.27
N ASP A 154 2.83 18.38 19.42
CA ASP A 154 3.33 17.11 19.92
C ASP A 154 2.17 16.27 20.50
N GLY A 155 2.27 14.95 20.41
CA GLY A 155 1.26 14.01 20.89
C GLY A 155 0.96 12.85 19.93
N ILE A 156 -0.14 12.16 20.22
CA ILE A 156 -0.65 11.02 19.46
C ILE A 156 -1.89 11.46 18.66
N TYR A 157 -1.95 11.04 17.39
CA TYR A 157 -3.02 11.42 16.47
C TYR A 157 -3.39 10.28 15.54
N SER A 158 -4.67 10.18 15.18
CA SER A 158 -5.07 9.53 13.93
C SER A 158 -4.61 10.38 12.74
N VAL A 159 -4.25 9.74 11.63
CA VAL A 159 -3.75 10.44 10.44
C VAL A 159 -4.88 10.79 9.48
N ARG A 160 -4.79 11.97 8.88
CA ARG A 160 -5.59 12.36 7.70
C ARG A 160 -4.67 12.84 6.58
N ALA A 161 -5.04 12.56 5.32
CA ALA A 161 -4.26 12.95 4.15
C ALA A 161 -5.16 13.54 3.06
N ASN A 162 -5.57 14.80 3.24
CA ASN A 162 -6.44 15.52 2.30
C ASN A 162 -5.67 16.25 1.17
N ASN A 163 -4.34 16.09 1.10
CA ASN A 163 -3.46 16.64 0.07
C ASN A 163 -2.24 15.71 -0.11
N ASP A 164 -1.64 15.72 -1.30
CA ASP A 164 -0.55 14.84 -1.71
C ASP A 164 0.78 15.07 -0.98
N ALA A 165 0.93 16.23 -0.32
CA ALA A 165 2.06 16.52 0.55
C ALA A 165 2.02 15.79 1.90
N TYR A 166 0.91 15.12 2.26
CA TYR A 166 0.78 14.46 3.56
C TYR A 166 1.09 12.96 3.48
N ALA A 167 1.61 12.43 4.59
CA ALA A 167 1.89 11.01 4.73
C ALA A 167 0.63 10.15 4.53
N PHE A 168 0.83 8.99 3.91
CA PHE A 168 -0.21 8.02 3.56
C PHE A 168 -1.26 8.56 2.58
N TYR A 169 -0.96 9.65 1.86
CA TYR A 169 -1.82 10.12 0.79
C TYR A 169 -2.04 9.02 -0.27
N GLY A 170 -3.28 8.91 -0.74
CA GLY A 170 -3.73 7.84 -1.63
C GLY A 170 -4.04 6.51 -0.91
N GLY A 171 -3.92 6.47 0.43
CA GLY A 171 -4.40 5.37 1.27
C GLY A 171 -5.59 5.75 2.17
N LEU A 172 -5.79 7.04 2.43
CA LEU A 172 -6.82 7.55 3.33
C LEU A 172 -7.90 8.33 2.56
N PRO A 173 -9.17 8.34 3.03
CA PRO A 173 -10.22 9.17 2.46
C PRO A 173 -9.81 10.65 2.34
N HIS A 174 -10.35 11.39 1.37
CA HIS A 174 -9.89 12.77 1.08
C HIS A 174 -10.76 13.90 1.65
N ARG A 175 -11.88 13.59 2.30
CA ARG A 175 -12.86 14.57 2.77
C ARG A 175 -13.10 14.45 4.27
N GLY A 176 -13.43 15.57 4.92
CA GLY A 176 -14.03 15.70 6.26
C GLY A 176 -13.36 15.01 7.47
N ASN A 177 -13.25 15.71 8.60
CA ASN A 177 -12.75 15.12 9.86
C ASN A 177 -13.55 13.90 10.37
N ASN A 178 -14.78 13.70 9.90
CA ASN A 178 -15.68 12.62 10.32
C ASN A 178 -15.70 11.42 9.37
N GLU A 179 -14.90 11.43 8.30
CA GLU A 179 -14.88 10.36 7.30
C GLU A 179 -13.62 9.48 7.39
N PHE A 180 -12.65 9.88 8.21
CA PHE A 180 -11.41 9.13 8.44
C PHE A 180 -11.61 7.97 9.43
N GLY A 181 -10.92 6.86 9.19
CA GLY A 181 -10.86 5.76 10.15
C GLY A 181 -9.94 6.13 11.31
N GLY A 182 -10.43 5.98 12.54
CA GLY A 182 -9.61 6.16 13.74
C GLY A 182 -8.51 5.09 13.81
N ALA A 183 -7.31 5.48 14.22
CA ALA A 183 -6.15 4.58 14.28
C ALA A 183 -6.42 3.31 15.12
N LEU A 184 -7.17 3.44 16.22
CA LEU A 184 -7.56 2.31 17.08
C LEU A 184 -8.36 1.22 16.36
N ASN A 185 -9.16 1.59 15.35
CA ASN A 185 -9.91 0.61 14.58
C ASN A 185 -8.97 -0.26 13.75
N ILE A 186 -7.93 0.35 13.17
CA ILE A 186 -6.91 -0.35 12.40
C ILE A 186 -6.01 -1.20 13.29
N VAL A 187 -5.59 -0.68 14.45
CA VAL A 187 -4.84 -1.46 15.44
C VAL A 187 -5.61 -2.73 15.82
N LYS A 188 -6.90 -2.60 16.15
CA LYS A 188 -7.75 -3.73 16.48
C LYS A 188 -7.91 -4.71 15.32
N PHE A 189 -8.11 -4.20 14.09
CA PHE A 189 -8.27 -5.02 12.89
C PHE A 189 -7.03 -5.88 12.60
N PHE A 190 -5.83 -5.35 12.87
CA PHE A 190 -4.56 -6.07 12.69
C PHE A 190 -4.11 -6.83 13.96
N ASP A 191 -4.96 -6.95 14.98
CA ASP A 191 -4.63 -7.57 16.27
C ASP A 191 -3.32 -7.02 16.91
N GLY A 192 -3.07 -5.72 16.73
CA GLY A 192 -1.86 -5.04 17.23
C GLY A 192 -0.63 -5.12 16.32
N GLU A 193 -0.61 -5.99 15.30
CA GLU A 193 0.60 -6.18 14.45
C GLU A 193 1.04 -4.88 13.74
N VAL A 194 0.08 -4.02 13.42
CA VAL A 194 0.31 -2.77 12.68
C VAL A 194 0.97 -1.69 13.54
N ASP A 195 0.86 -1.75 14.87
CA ASP A 195 1.46 -0.81 15.81
C ASP A 195 2.48 -1.44 16.78
N ASP A 196 2.92 -2.69 16.55
CA ASP A 196 3.97 -3.38 17.33
C ASP A 196 5.24 -2.54 17.58
N ASN A 197 5.62 -1.71 16.60
CA ASN A 197 6.81 -0.85 16.66
C ASN A 197 6.46 0.62 16.88
N PHE A 198 5.23 0.92 17.27
CA PHE A 198 4.80 2.28 17.49
C PHE A 198 5.36 2.80 18.81
N ASN A 199 6.12 3.89 18.72
CA ASN A 199 6.67 4.57 19.88
C ASN A 199 5.75 5.72 20.28
N PHE A 200 5.21 5.70 21.50
CA PHE A 200 4.35 6.77 22.00
C PHE A 200 5.09 8.07 22.31
N GLN A 201 6.42 8.05 22.35
CA GLN A 201 7.30 9.18 22.62
C GLN A 201 6.98 9.90 23.93
N GLY A 202 6.56 9.15 24.97
CA GLY A 202 6.18 9.69 26.28
C GLY A 202 4.74 10.23 26.37
N PHE A 203 3.87 9.84 25.42
CA PHE A 203 2.46 10.24 25.37
C PHE A 203 1.50 9.06 25.55
N GLU A 204 1.86 8.08 26.38
CA GLU A 204 1.08 6.85 26.63
C GLU A 204 -0.30 7.14 27.25
N ASP A 205 -0.48 8.30 27.89
CA ASP A 205 -1.74 8.77 28.48
C ASP A 205 -2.71 9.38 27.44
N ARG A 206 -2.26 9.55 26.20
CA ARG A 206 -3.07 10.16 25.11
C ARG A 206 -3.71 9.11 24.22
N THR A 207 -4.81 9.49 23.57
CA THR A 207 -5.55 8.63 22.65
C THR A 207 -5.50 9.14 21.21
N PHE A 208 -5.76 8.24 20.26
CA PHE A 208 -5.89 8.57 18.83
C PHE A 208 -7.18 9.32 18.46
N SER A 209 -7.83 9.98 19.42
CA SER A 209 -9.11 10.69 19.24
C SER A 209 -9.01 11.96 18.40
N ARG A 210 -7.80 12.50 18.20
CA ARG A 210 -7.53 13.69 17.41
C ARG A 210 -6.95 13.32 16.05
N PHE A 211 -7.25 14.10 15.01
CA PHE A 211 -6.71 13.90 13.67
C PHE A 211 -5.60 14.91 13.34
N LYS A 212 -4.57 14.46 12.62
CA LYS A 212 -3.48 15.30 12.16
C LYS A 212 -3.10 14.98 10.72
N ALA A 213 -2.87 16.03 9.93
CA ALA A 213 -2.18 15.91 8.65
C ALA A 213 -0.69 16.06 8.94
N VAL A 214 0.11 15.06 8.58
CA VAL A 214 1.54 14.99 8.92
C VAL A 214 2.37 14.98 7.66
N LYS A 215 3.47 15.71 7.68
CA LYS A 215 4.56 15.57 6.74
C LYS A 215 5.78 15.10 7.50
N PHE A 216 6.44 14.07 7.01
CA PHE A 216 7.63 13.53 7.67
C PHE A 216 8.91 14.26 7.27
N ASP A 217 8.83 15.38 6.55
CA ASP A 217 9.94 16.29 6.25
C ASP A 217 10.03 17.50 7.21
N GLU A 218 9.03 17.68 8.08
CA GLU A 218 9.00 18.73 9.09
C GLU A 218 9.86 18.39 10.31
N LYS A 219 10.38 19.42 10.98
CA LYS A 219 11.12 19.25 12.24
C LYS A 219 10.25 18.51 13.26
N GLY A 220 10.81 17.42 13.79
CA GLY A 220 10.20 16.59 14.82
C GLY A 220 10.79 15.18 14.79
N THR A 221 10.38 14.38 15.76
CA THR A 221 10.59 12.93 15.80
C THR A 221 9.24 12.23 15.69
N TYR A 222 9.19 11.13 14.95
CA TYR A 222 7.95 10.49 14.53
C TYR A 222 8.01 8.99 14.76
N SER A 223 6.87 8.42 15.12
CA SER A 223 6.56 7.00 14.90
C SER A 223 5.15 6.90 14.36
N ALA A 224 4.90 5.96 13.46
CA ALA A 224 3.66 5.96 12.71
C ALA A 224 3.35 4.61 12.10
N PHE A 225 2.07 4.41 11.80
CA PHE A 225 1.57 3.27 11.08
C PHE A 225 0.36 3.63 10.22
N TYR A 226 0.09 2.77 9.25
CA TYR A 226 -1.06 2.76 8.37
C TYR A 226 -1.49 1.31 8.14
N GLY A 227 -2.79 1.10 8.03
CA GLY A 227 -3.35 -0.19 7.66
C GLY A 227 -4.57 -0.05 6.77
N SER A 228 -4.75 -1.04 5.91
CA SER A 228 -5.98 -1.27 5.17
C SER A 228 -6.32 -2.74 5.07
N GLY A 229 -7.61 -3.06 5.07
CA GLY A 229 -8.10 -4.42 4.93
C GLY A 229 -9.62 -4.50 4.81
N ILE A 230 -10.15 -5.70 4.67
CA ILE A 230 -11.59 -5.97 4.57
C ILE A 230 -12.03 -6.70 5.83
N ALA A 231 -13.02 -6.15 6.52
CA ALA A 231 -13.50 -6.70 7.79
C ALA A 231 -14.36 -7.95 7.60
N THR A 232 -14.30 -8.84 8.58
CA THR A 232 -15.25 -9.93 8.74
C THR A 232 -16.68 -9.37 8.77
N GLY A 233 -17.59 -10.07 8.11
CA GLY A 233 -18.97 -9.63 7.92
C GLY A 233 -19.19 -8.67 6.75
N GLU A 234 -18.13 -8.15 6.11
CA GLU A 234 -18.26 -7.51 4.80
C GLU A 234 -18.65 -8.55 3.73
N THR A 235 -19.15 -8.07 2.59
CA THR A 235 -19.57 -8.92 1.47
C THR A 235 -18.79 -8.55 0.21
N PHE A 236 -18.32 -9.56 -0.51
CA PHE A 236 -17.89 -9.41 -1.89
C PHE A 236 -19.08 -9.60 -2.81
N THR A 237 -19.47 -8.56 -3.53
CA THR A 237 -20.46 -8.67 -4.60
C THR A 237 -19.73 -8.80 -5.92
N ILE A 238 -19.83 -9.96 -6.56
CA ILE A 238 -19.29 -10.21 -7.90
C ILE A 238 -20.42 -10.10 -8.89
N THR A 239 -20.31 -9.16 -9.83
CA THR A 239 -21.23 -9.01 -10.96
C THR A 239 -20.52 -9.44 -12.23
N LEU A 240 -21.08 -10.44 -12.93
CA LEU A 240 -20.58 -10.93 -14.21
C LEU A 240 -21.01 -10.02 -15.35
N ASP A 241 -20.15 -9.85 -16.35
CA ASP A 241 -20.45 -9.08 -17.57
C ASP A 241 -21.43 -9.85 -18.49
N SER A 242 -21.61 -11.15 -18.27
CA SER A 242 -22.60 -11.99 -18.94
C SER A 242 -23.13 -13.03 -17.97
N ALA A 243 -24.43 -13.35 -18.07
CA ALA A 243 -25.07 -14.33 -17.20
C ALA A 243 -24.36 -15.69 -17.23
N ALA A 244 -24.32 -16.39 -16.09
CA ALA A 244 -23.68 -17.68 -15.99
C ALA A 244 -24.36 -18.70 -16.94
N ALA A 245 -23.64 -19.10 -18.01
CA ALA A 245 -24.13 -20.00 -19.05
C ALA A 245 -24.36 -21.44 -18.53
N ALA A 246 -23.67 -21.80 -17.44
CA ALA A 246 -23.82 -22.98 -16.60
C ALA A 246 -23.95 -24.30 -17.37
N ASP A 247 -22.78 -24.92 -17.60
CA ASP A 247 -22.56 -26.37 -17.63
C ASP A 247 -21.16 -26.75 -17.05
N GLN A 248 -20.30 -25.76 -16.75
CA GLN A 248 -18.92 -25.91 -16.27
C GLN A 248 -18.62 -24.87 -15.18
N PRO A 249 -17.74 -25.17 -14.20
CA PRO A 249 -17.26 -24.20 -13.22
C PRO A 249 -16.56 -22.99 -13.86
N ILE A 250 -16.74 -21.80 -13.29
CA ILE A 250 -16.01 -20.60 -13.69
C ILE A 250 -14.81 -20.44 -12.75
N ASN A 251 -13.61 -20.71 -13.26
CA ASN A 251 -12.37 -20.42 -12.54
C ASN A 251 -12.04 -18.93 -12.70
N TRP A 252 -12.00 -18.19 -11.58
CA TRP A 252 -11.76 -16.75 -11.61
C TRP A 252 -10.64 -16.31 -10.67
N LYS A 253 -10.02 -15.16 -11.01
CA LYS A 253 -9.03 -14.47 -10.20
C LYS A 253 -9.31 -12.98 -10.20
N SER A 254 -8.90 -12.31 -9.12
CA SER A 254 -8.88 -10.86 -9.04
C SER A 254 -7.58 -10.44 -8.39
N SER A 255 -7.03 -9.31 -8.80
CA SER A 255 -5.73 -8.84 -8.33
C SER A 255 -5.75 -7.33 -8.18
N MET A 256 -5.25 -6.85 -7.05
CA MET A 256 -5.11 -5.43 -6.78
C MET A 256 -3.63 -5.05 -6.81
N PRO A 257 -3.14 -4.33 -7.83
CA PRO A 257 -1.82 -3.75 -7.77
C PRO A 257 -1.80 -2.64 -6.70
N ILE A 258 -0.74 -2.63 -5.91
CA ILE A 258 -0.51 -1.61 -4.87
C ILE A 258 0.91 -1.09 -5.06
N THR A 259 1.08 0.23 -5.03
CA THR A 259 2.41 0.85 -5.06
C THR A 259 2.58 1.79 -3.89
N VAL A 260 3.70 1.67 -3.18
CA VAL A 260 4.13 2.62 -2.16
C VAL A 260 5.35 3.36 -2.70
N THR A 261 5.25 4.68 -2.74
CA THR A 261 6.34 5.59 -3.13
C THR A 261 6.66 6.54 -1.98
N TYR A 262 7.79 7.22 -2.04
CA TYR A 262 8.22 8.16 -1.00
C TYR A 262 8.51 9.54 -1.60
N GLN A 263 8.12 10.60 -0.88
CA GLN A 263 8.31 12.00 -1.24
C GLN A 263 9.00 12.78 -0.13
#